data_AF-A0A0B6YRY7-F1
#
_entry.id   AF-A0A0B6YRY7-F1
#
_cell.length_a   1.000
_cell.length_b   1.000
_cell.length_c   1.000
_cell.angle_alpha   90.00
_cell.angle_beta   90.00
_cell.angle_gamma   90.00
#
_symmetry.space_group_name_H-M   'P 1'
#
loop_
_entity.id
_entity.type
_entity.pdbx_description
1 polymer ?
#
loop_
_entity_poly.entity_id
_entity_poly.type
_entity_poly.pdbx_seq_one_letter_code
_entity_poly.pdbx_strand_id
1 'polypeptide(L)'
;MIIMASSKRDYCRCYVEPILTYRCESWTLSNKNSTLLETTKIWFYRRMIRISWTEKTTNHVFLLTKADVNGSLSSEHIRKKQATFYGHGMRREKL
;
A
#
# COMPACT_ATOMS: atom_id res chain seq x y z
N MET A 1 1.44 -5.85 -23.39
CA MET A 1 2.61 -5.36 -22.61
C MET A 1 2.51 -5.94 -21.21
N ILE A 2 3.03 -7.17 -21.03
CA ILE A 2 3.03 -7.87 -19.74
C ILE A 2 4.23 -7.31 -18.97
N ILE A 3 3.99 -6.50 -17.94
CA ILE A 3 5.08 -6.01 -17.09
C ILE A 3 5.57 -7.20 -16.28
N MET A 4 6.63 -7.87 -16.77
CA MET A 4 7.37 -8.86 -16.00
C MET A 4 7.99 -8.16 -14.79
N ALA A 5 7.60 -8.60 -13.58
CA ALA A 5 8.17 -8.17 -12.31
C ALA A 5 9.69 -8.41 -12.33
N SER A 6 10.45 -7.35 -12.59
CA SER A 6 11.90 -7.44 -12.83
C SER A 6 12.71 -7.04 -11.58
N SER A 7 12.07 -6.41 -10.58
CA SER A 7 12.74 -5.88 -9.40
C SER A 7 12.10 -6.34 -8.09
N LYS A 8 12.88 -6.45 -7.00
CA LYS A 8 12.41 -6.82 -5.63
C LYS A 8 11.23 -5.94 -5.15
N ARG A 9 11.15 -4.71 -5.64
CA ARG A 9 10.05 -3.78 -5.36
C ARG A 9 8.73 -4.27 -5.95
N ASP A 10 8.75 -4.76 -7.19
CA ASP A 10 7.55 -5.23 -7.88
C ASP A 10 6.95 -6.44 -7.14
N TYR A 11 7.78 -7.31 -6.57
CA TYR A 11 7.31 -8.40 -5.72
C TYR A 11 6.58 -7.90 -4.48
N CYS A 12 7.10 -6.90 -3.77
CA CYS A 12 6.36 -6.28 -2.66
C CYS A 12 5.02 -5.72 -3.14
N ARG A 13 5.02 -5.03 -4.29
CA ARG A 13 3.82 -4.42 -4.86
C ARG A 13 2.75 -5.46 -5.19
N CYS A 14 3.13 -6.53 -5.87
CA CYS A 14 2.22 -7.55 -6.36
C CYS A 14 1.74 -8.51 -5.27
N TYR A 15 2.57 -8.83 -4.28
CA TYR A 15 2.22 -9.84 -3.27
C TYR A 15 1.83 -9.23 -1.92
N VAL A 16 2.55 -8.22 -1.45
CA VAL A 16 2.35 -7.69 -0.08
C VAL A 16 1.19 -6.70 -0.03
N GLU A 17 1.09 -5.79 -1.00
CA GLU A 17 0.04 -4.75 -1.00
C GLU A 17 -1.40 -5.28 -1.08
N PRO A 18 -1.73 -6.28 -1.92
CA PRO A 18 -3.08 -6.84 -1.92
C PRO A 18 -3.41 -7.58 -0.62
N ILE A 19 -2.42 -8.19 0.04
CA ILE A 19 -2.63 -8.84 1.35
C ILE A 19 -2.93 -7.79 2.42
N LEU A 20 -2.16 -6.69 2.46
CA LEU A 20 -2.35 -5.60 3.42
C LEU A 20 -3.66 -4.82 3.21
N THR A 21 -4.22 -4.85 2.00
CA THR A 21 -5.49 -4.17 1.68
C THR A 21 -6.66 -5.13 1.56
N TYR A 22 -6.47 -6.41 1.91
CA TYR A 22 -7.53 -7.40 1.82
C TYR A 22 -8.71 -6.97 2.68
N ARG A 23 -9.88 -6.84 2.05
CA ARG A 23 -11.14 -6.41 2.69
C ARG A 23 -11.10 -5.03 3.34
N CYS A 24 -10.21 -4.14 2.90
CA CYS A 24 -10.12 -2.78 3.43
C CYS A 24 -11.39 -1.95 3.23
N GLU A 25 -12.27 -2.38 2.32
CA GLU A 25 -13.60 -1.83 2.06
C GLU A 25 -14.50 -1.83 3.30
N SER A 26 -14.34 -2.81 4.19
CA SER A 26 -15.14 -2.94 5.42
C SER A 26 -14.44 -2.38 6.67
N TRP A 27 -13.25 -1.81 6.52
CA TRP A 27 -12.46 -1.34 7.67
C TRP A 27 -12.86 0.07 8.09
N THR A 28 -12.91 0.32 9.39
CA THR A 28 -12.91 1.68 9.92
C THR A 28 -11.50 2.26 9.84
N LEU A 29 -11.29 3.18 8.90
CA LEU A 29 -9.98 3.79 8.66
C LEU A 29 -9.68 4.88 9.70
N SER A 30 -9.08 4.48 10.82
CA SER A 30 -8.51 5.40 11.80
C SER A 30 -7.12 5.90 11.37
N ASN A 31 -6.73 7.09 11.84
CA ASN A 31 -5.37 7.59 11.70
C ASN A 31 -4.32 6.58 12.19
N LYS A 32 -4.62 5.85 13.29
CA LYS A 32 -3.74 4.80 13.82
C LYS A 32 -3.55 3.65 12.82
N ASN A 33 -4.63 3.19 12.20
CA ASN A 33 -4.60 2.12 11.20
C ASN A 33 -3.84 2.55 9.94
N SER A 34 -4.03 3.79 9.50
CA SER A 34 -3.29 4.37 8.37
C SER A 34 -1.78 4.38 8.65
N THR A 35 -1.36 4.88 9.80
CA THR A 35 0.06 4.93 10.18
C THR A 35 0.66 3.53 10.33
N LEU A 36 -0.11 2.60 10.90
CA LEU A 36 0.30 1.20 11.02
C LEU A 36 0.54 0.57 9.64
N LEU A 37 -0.40 0.72 8.70
CA LEU A 37 -0.28 0.18 7.34
C LEU A 37 0.94 0.74 6.61
N GLU A 38 1.17 2.06 6.69
CA GLU A 38 2.36 2.67 6.09
C GLU A 38 3.65 2.17 6.73
N THR A 39 3.70 2.04 8.06
CA THR A 39 4.88 1.51 8.77
C THR A 39 5.14 0.04 8.41
N THR A 40 4.10 -0.78 8.37
CA THR A 40 4.17 -2.19 7.98
C THR A 40 4.66 -2.33 6.53
N LYS A 41 4.14 -1.51 5.61
CA LYS A 41 4.61 -1.44 4.22
C LYS A 41 6.11 -1.15 4.17
N ILE A 42 6.55 -0.09 4.84
CA ILE A 42 7.97 0.30 4.91
C ILE A 42 8.82 -0.87 5.40
N TRP A 43 8.39 -1.54 6.46
CA TRP A 43 9.12 -2.69 7.01
C TRP A 43 9.31 -3.81 5.99
N PHE A 44 8.27 -4.17 5.24
CA PHE A 44 8.36 -5.17 4.17
C PHE A 44 9.34 -4.74 3.05
N TYR A 45 9.24 -3.50 2.58
CA TYR A 45 10.15 -2.97 1.55
C TYR A 45 11.60 -2.93 2.05
N ARG A 46 11.84 -2.52 3.30
CA ARG A 46 13.19 -2.53 3.91
C ARG A 46 13.78 -3.94 3.97
N ARG A 47 12.96 -4.91 4.36
CA ARG A 47 13.37 -6.32 4.46
C ARG A 47 13.70 -6.92 3.10
N MET A 48 12.93 -6.59 2.07
CA MET A 48 13.14 -7.07 0.71
C MET A 48 14.34 -6.42 0.03
N ILE A 49 14.53 -5.11 0.21
CA ILE A 49 15.64 -4.35 -0.42
C ILE A 49 16.99 -4.59 0.29
N ARG A 50 17.00 -5.19 1.51
CA ARG A 50 18.21 -5.43 2.32
C ARG A 50 19.10 -4.18 2.44
N ILE A 51 18.50 -3.10 2.94
CA ILE A 51 19.21 -1.83 3.13
C ILE A 51 20.29 -2.01 4.20
N SER A 52 21.49 -1.48 3.95
CA SER A 52 22.53 -1.47 4.98
C SER A 52 22.06 -0.57 6.14
N TRP A 53 22.28 -1.03 7.37
CA TRP A 53 21.98 -0.23 8.56
C TRP A 53 22.84 1.06 8.62
N THR A 54 23.93 1.08 7.84
CA THR A 54 24.91 2.17 7.73
C THR A 54 24.35 3.40 7.03
N GLU A 55 23.40 3.23 6.09
CA GLU A 55 22.83 4.33 5.30
C GLU A 55 21.95 5.29 6.15
N LYS A 56 21.60 4.94 7.40
CA LYS A 56 20.79 5.75 8.36
C LYS A 56 19.61 6.51 7.75
N THR A 57 19.00 5.97 6.69
CA THR A 57 17.92 6.64 5.97
C THR A 57 16.64 6.67 6.79
N THR A 58 16.03 7.85 6.91
CA THR A 58 14.72 8.02 7.55
C THR A 58 13.62 7.32 6.75
N ASN A 59 12.58 6.84 7.43
CA ASN A 59 11.49 6.06 6.83
C ASN A 59 10.81 6.79 5.66
N HIS A 60 10.66 8.11 5.78
CA HIS A 60 10.05 8.96 4.75
C HIS A 60 10.95 9.10 3.51
N VAL A 61 12.25 9.35 3.71
CA VAL A 61 13.21 9.46 2.61
C VAL A 61 13.35 8.12 1.89
N PHE A 62 13.37 7.01 2.63
CA PHE A 62 13.40 5.66 2.04
C PHE A 62 12.22 5.40 1.10
N LEU A 63 10.99 5.74 1.51
CA LEU A 63 9.78 5.58 0.68
C LEU A 63 9.88 6.36 -0.62
N LEU A 64 10.33 7.61 -0.55
CA LEU A 64 10.42 8.52 -1.69
C LEU A 64 11.55 8.16 -2.66
N THR A 65 12.74 7.80 -2.15
CA THR A 65 13.94 7.65 -3.01
C THR A 65 14.19 6.21 -3.46
N LYS A 66 13.99 5.22 -2.59
CA LYS A 66 14.38 3.82 -2.89
C LYS A 66 13.20 2.93 -3.24
N ALA A 67 12.02 3.24 -2.73
CA ALA A 67 10.84 2.43 -2.94
C ALA A 67 9.90 2.99 -4.02
N ASP A 68 9.97 4.29 -4.35
CA ASP A 68 9.10 4.96 -5.36
C ASP A 68 7.63 4.54 -5.23
N VAL A 69 7.18 4.38 -3.98
CA VAL A 69 5.84 3.85 -3.66
C VAL A 69 4.86 5.01 -3.56
N ASN A 70 4.95 5.95 -4.49
CA ASN A 70 3.97 7.01 -4.58
C ASN A 70 2.66 6.37 -5.07
N GLY A 71 1.72 6.18 -4.14
CA GLY A 71 0.30 5.97 -4.43
C GLY A 71 -0.28 4.55 -4.33
N SER A 72 0.50 3.47 -4.22
CA SER A 72 -0.09 2.11 -4.27
C SER A 72 -0.63 1.55 -2.94
N LEU A 73 -0.41 2.23 -1.82
CA LEU A 73 -0.88 1.82 -0.49
C LEU A 73 -1.25 2.98 0.45
N SER A 74 -1.52 4.16 -0.11
CA SER A 74 -1.92 5.32 0.67
C SER A 74 -3.31 5.10 1.30
N SER A 75 -3.57 5.76 2.43
CA SER A 75 -4.92 5.86 3.00
C SER A 75 -5.94 6.35 1.98
N GLU A 76 -5.54 7.21 1.05
CA GLU A 76 -6.36 7.67 -0.07
C GLU A 76 -6.76 6.53 -1.03
N HIS A 77 -5.85 5.59 -1.29
CA HIS A 77 -6.14 4.41 -2.11
C HIS A 77 -7.21 3.53 -1.46
N ILE A 78 -7.12 3.32 -0.14
CA ILE A 78 -8.11 2.56 0.63
C ILE A 78 -9.46 3.28 0.61
N ARG A 79 -9.48 4.60 0.83
CA ARG A 79 -10.71 5.41 0.75
C ARG A 79 -11.36 5.33 -0.63
N LYS A 80 -10.57 5.31 -1.70
CA LYS A 80 -11.08 5.14 -3.07
C LYS A 80 -11.76 3.79 -3.25
N LYS A 81 -11.17 2.70 -2.74
CA LYS A 81 -11.81 1.37 -2.78
C LYS A 81 -13.11 1.33 -1.96
N GLN A 82 -13.09 1.89 -0.75
CA GLN A 82 -14.29 2.03 0.09
C GLN A 82 -15.41 2.79 -0.65
N ALA A 83 -15.10 3.97 -1.20
CA ALA A 83 -16.07 4.78 -1.93
C ALA A 83 -16.62 4.06 -3.16
N THR A 84 -15.78 3.31 -3.88
CA THR A 84 -16.20 2.50 -5.03
C THR A 84 -17.15 1.38 -4.60
N PHE A 85 -16.82 0.67 -3.52
CA PHE A 85 -17.65 -0.39 -2.93
C PHE A 85 -19.03 0.14 -2.48
N TYR A 86 -19.05 1.24 -1.73
CA TYR A 86 -20.31 1.89 -1.35
C TYR A 86 -21.09 2.36 -2.57
N GLY A 87 -20.42 2.94 -3.57
CA GLY A 87 -21.04 3.34 -4.84
C GLY A 87 -21.66 2.18 -5.61
N HIS A 88 -21.10 0.97 -5.55
CA HIS A 88 -21.72 -0.22 -6.12
C HIS A 88 -23.02 -0.60 -5.42
N GLY A 89 -23.06 -0.53 -4.08
CA GLY A 89 -24.29 -0.75 -3.31
C GLY A 89 -25.39 0.24 -3.68
N MET A 90 -25.07 1.54 -3.70
CA MET A 90 -26.01 2.61 -4.02
C MET A 90 -26.57 2.53 -5.45
N ARG A 91 -25.82 1.96 -6.40
CA ARG A 91 -26.28 1.75 -7.78
C ARG A 91 -27.28 0.60 -7.91
N ARG A 92 -27.18 -0.40 -7.05
CA ARG A 92 -28.07 -1.57 -7.05
C ARG A 92 -29.45 -1.26 -6.47
N GLU A 93 -29.52 -0.32 -5.53
CA GLU A 93 -30.76 0.10 -4.87
C GLU A 93 -31.69 0.94 -5.77
N LYS A 94 -31.22 1.38 -6.95
CA LYS A 94 -32.00 2.12 -7.95
C LYS A 94 -32.70 1.24 -9.01
N LEU A 95 -32.68 -0.09 -8.86
CA LEU A 95 -33.47 -1.06 -9.64
C LEU A 95 -34.55 -1.66 -8.73
#